data_AF-A0AA37T847-F1
#
_entry.id   AF-A0AA37T847-F1
#
_cell.length_a   1.000
_cell.length_b   1.000
_cell.length_c   1.000
_cell.angle_alpha   90.00
_cell.angle_beta   90.00
_cell.angle_gamma   90.00
#
_symmetry.space_group_name_H-M   'P 1'
#
loop_
_entity.id
_entity.type
_entity.pdbx_description
1 polymer ?
#
loop_
_entity_poly.entity_id
_entity_poly.type
_entity_poly.pdbx_seq_one_letter_code
_entity_poly.pdbx_strand_id
1 'polypeptide(L)'
;MPRLALAGLLALVAVGAEAAPRAPKLAAEAAPSPALLQRIAALALKQVEFGSISLLPVRFEGSRIAGPIEDGGRVIYCVSGRMYGRTFGKPERPKVALRYASDRLTVLDDDEVCTGHRTRPFPELDALGNKP
;
A
#
# COMPACT_ATOMS: atom_id res chain seq x y z
N MET A 1 51.09 -46.90 -19.30
CA MET A 1 50.28 -47.76 -20.23
C MET A 1 49.63 -48.86 -19.40
N PRO A 2 48.39 -49.31 -19.64
CA PRO A 2 47.51 -49.14 -20.82
C PRO A 2 46.29 -48.22 -20.52
N ARG A 3 45.75 -47.40 -21.44
CA ARG A 3 44.92 -47.69 -22.64
C ARG A 3 43.64 -48.47 -22.35
N LEU A 4 42.48 -47.78 -22.40
CA LEU A 4 41.31 -48.22 -23.15
C LEU A 4 40.26 -47.09 -23.22
N ALA A 5 40.13 -46.52 -24.41
CA ALA A 5 38.93 -45.83 -24.84
C ALA A 5 37.92 -46.91 -25.25
N LEU A 6 36.64 -46.75 -24.91
CA LEU A 6 35.55 -47.19 -25.78
C LEU A 6 34.24 -46.49 -25.43
N ALA A 7 33.55 -46.12 -26.49
CA ALA A 7 32.31 -45.40 -26.55
C ALA A 7 31.10 -46.21 -26.05
N GLY A 8 30.04 -45.50 -25.68
CA GLY A 8 28.71 -46.07 -25.46
C GLY A 8 27.65 -45.00 -25.55
N LEU A 9 27.12 -44.78 -26.76
CA LEU A 9 25.83 -44.11 -26.95
C LEU A 9 24.74 -44.93 -26.25
N LEU A 10 23.96 -44.30 -25.37
CA LEU A 10 22.68 -44.81 -24.93
C LEU A 10 21.65 -43.69 -25.02
N ALA A 11 20.62 -43.98 -25.82
CA ALA A 11 19.56 -43.08 -26.21
C ALA A 11 18.35 -43.21 -25.25
N LEU A 12 17.60 -42.09 -25.16
CA LEU A 12 16.19 -41.92 -24.78
C LEU A 12 15.68 -42.39 -23.40
N VAL A 13 15.24 -41.42 -22.59
CA VAL A 13 13.95 -41.40 -21.84
C VAL A 13 13.64 -39.93 -21.50
N ALA A 14 12.68 -39.29 -22.17
CA ALA A 14 11.28 -39.09 -21.77
C ALA A 14 11.01 -37.83 -20.90
N VAL A 15 10.11 -36.99 -21.44
CA VAL A 15 9.07 -36.21 -20.75
C VAL A 15 9.49 -35.37 -19.54
N GLY A 16 9.50 -34.05 -19.77
CA GLY A 16 9.50 -33.04 -18.73
C GLY A 16 9.25 -31.68 -19.35
N ALA A 17 8.01 -31.40 -19.74
CA ALA A 17 7.57 -30.04 -20.00
C ALA A 17 7.50 -29.31 -18.66
N GLU A 18 8.65 -28.92 -18.11
CA GLU A 18 8.71 -27.93 -17.05
C GLU A 18 8.41 -26.56 -17.66
N ALA A 19 7.11 -26.30 -17.78
CA ALA A 19 6.57 -24.96 -17.77
C ALA A 19 7.12 -24.26 -16.53
N ALA A 20 8.25 -23.57 -16.69
CA ALA A 20 8.73 -22.62 -15.71
C ALA A 20 7.56 -21.71 -15.36
N PRO A 21 7.14 -21.63 -14.08
CA PRO A 21 6.18 -20.62 -13.67
C PRO A 21 6.80 -19.29 -14.05
N ARG A 22 6.22 -18.66 -15.08
CA ARG A 22 6.50 -17.29 -15.43
C ARG A 22 6.38 -16.52 -14.13
N ALA A 23 7.51 -16.05 -13.59
CA ALA A 23 7.54 -15.18 -12.44
C ALA A 23 6.43 -14.14 -12.62
N PRO A 24 5.53 -13.95 -11.65
CA PRO A 24 4.44 -13.01 -11.81
C PRO A 24 5.08 -11.67 -12.15
N LYS A 25 4.79 -11.24 -13.39
CA LYS A 25 5.15 -9.95 -13.94
C LYS A 25 4.89 -8.93 -12.84
N LEU A 26 5.97 -8.31 -12.36
CA LEU A 26 6.00 -7.28 -11.36
C LEU A 26 4.76 -6.40 -11.54
N ALA A 27 3.93 -6.32 -10.51
CA ALA A 27 2.64 -5.66 -10.50
C ALA A 27 2.81 -4.15 -10.69
N ALA A 28 3.11 -3.73 -11.91
CA ALA A 28 2.98 -2.37 -12.35
C ALA A 28 1.47 -2.01 -12.30
N GLU A 29 1.13 -1.02 -11.49
CA GLU A 29 -0.17 -0.34 -11.47
C GLU A 29 -1.41 -1.23 -11.21
N ALA A 30 -1.28 -2.30 -10.42
CA ALA A 30 -2.49 -2.89 -9.83
C ALA A 30 -3.07 -1.88 -8.83
N ALA A 31 -4.21 -1.29 -9.15
CA ALA A 31 -4.94 -0.44 -8.22
C ALA A 31 -5.12 -1.18 -6.88
N PRO A 32 -4.90 -0.51 -5.73
CA PRO A 32 -4.99 -1.16 -4.43
C PRO A 32 -6.37 -1.80 -4.25
N SER A 33 -6.40 -3.00 -3.70
CA SER A 33 -7.65 -3.72 -3.49
C SER A 33 -8.59 -2.93 -2.56
N PRO A 34 -9.92 -3.07 -2.71
CA PRO A 34 -10.87 -2.41 -1.81
C PRO A 34 -10.62 -2.75 -0.33
N ALA A 35 -10.22 -3.98 -0.04
CA ALA A 35 -9.87 -4.42 1.31
C ALA A 35 -8.64 -3.67 1.86
N LEU A 36 -7.61 -3.44 1.04
CA LEU A 36 -6.44 -2.66 1.44
C LEU A 36 -6.82 -1.19 1.69
N LEU A 37 -7.68 -0.60 0.85
CA LEU A 37 -8.16 0.77 1.04
C LEU A 37 -8.94 0.94 2.36
N GLN A 38 -9.78 -0.02 2.72
CA GLN A 38 -10.46 -0.02 4.01
C GLN A 38 -9.49 -0.12 5.19
N ARG A 39 -8.44 -0.95 5.08
CA ARG A 39 -7.39 -1.07 6.10
C ARG A 39 -6.58 0.22 6.24
N ILE A 40 -6.28 0.88 5.12
CA ILE A 40 -5.61 2.19 5.10
C ILE A 40 -6.48 3.24 5.80
N ALA A 41 -7.77 3.33 5.47
CA ALA A 41 -8.69 4.26 6.11
C ALA A 41 -8.79 4.01 7.62
N ALA A 42 -8.97 2.75 8.03
CA ALA A 42 -9.05 2.37 9.43
C ALA A 42 -7.76 2.67 10.21
N LEU A 43 -6.59 2.51 9.58
CA LEU A 43 -5.32 2.86 10.21
C LEU A 43 -5.14 4.38 10.32
N ALA A 44 -5.50 5.13 9.27
CA ALA A 44 -5.43 6.59 9.29
C ALA A 44 -6.29 7.19 10.41
N LEU A 45 -7.52 6.72 10.60
CA LEU A 45 -8.41 7.20 11.68
C LEU A 45 -7.91 6.91 13.10
N LYS A 46 -6.98 5.96 13.25
CA LYS A 46 -6.34 5.69 14.56
C LYS A 46 -5.21 6.66 14.87
N GLN A 47 -4.81 7.51 13.92
CA GLN A 47 -3.73 8.46 14.12
C GLN A 47 -4.22 9.74 14.81
N VAL A 48 -3.33 10.34 15.60
CA VAL A 48 -3.62 11.52 16.42
C VAL A 48 -3.93 12.73 15.54
N GLU A 49 -3.26 12.82 14.40
CA GLU A 49 -3.46 13.81 13.33
C GLU A 49 -4.91 13.76 12.84
N PHE A 50 -5.48 12.55 12.72
CA PHE A 50 -6.87 12.31 12.31
C PHE A 50 -7.84 12.30 13.50
N GLY A 51 -7.44 12.81 14.67
CA GLY A 51 -8.34 13.04 15.78
C GLY A 51 -8.68 11.81 16.62
N SER A 52 -7.86 10.75 16.58
CA SER A 52 -8.08 9.53 17.37
C SER A 52 -8.15 9.75 18.89
N ILE A 53 -7.63 10.87 19.39
CA ILE A 53 -7.66 11.28 20.81
C ILE A 53 -8.57 12.48 21.07
N SER A 54 -9.35 12.93 20.07
CA SER A 54 -10.20 14.10 20.20
C SER A 54 -11.42 13.81 21.06
N LEU A 55 -11.68 14.65 22.08
CA LEU A 55 -12.94 14.62 22.83
C LEU A 55 -14.12 15.17 22.02
N LEU A 56 -13.84 16.05 21.06
CA LEU A 56 -14.84 16.62 20.17
C LEU A 56 -15.03 15.70 18.95
N PRO A 57 -16.28 15.46 18.50
CA PRO A 57 -16.53 14.73 17.28
C PRO A 57 -15.84 15.40 16.09
N VAL A 58 -15.03 14.62 15.38
CA VAL A 58 -14.42 15.02 14.11
C VAL A 58 -15.26 14.54 12.95
N ARG A 59 -15.39 15.38 11.92
CA ARG A 59 -16.02 15.04 10.64
C ARG A 59 -15.00 15.20 9.51
N PHE A 60 -15.04 14.27 8.56
CA PHE A 60 -14.14 14.25 7.40
C PHE A 60 -14.87 14.63 6.13
N GLU A 61 -14.24 15.44 5.29
CA GLU A 61 -14.79 15.85 4.01
C GLU A 61 -13.71 15.91 2.92
N GLY A 62 -13.95 15.25 1.80
CA GLY A 62 -13.08 15.36 0.64
C GLY A 62 -11.70 14.76 0.88
N SER A 63 -11.65 13.64 1.60
CA SER A 63 -10.41 12.92 1.85
C SER A 63 -9.76 12.43 0.55
N ARG A 64 -8.43 12.36 0.56
CA ARG A 64 -7.61 12.01 -0.59
C ARG A 64 -6.52 11.04 -0.23
N ILE A 65 -6.16 10.21 -1.19
CA ILE A 65 -5.06 9.25 -1.10
C ILE A 65 -4.10 9.42 -2.28
N ALA A 66 -2.81 9.37 -2.00
CA ALA A 66 -1.76 9.19 -2.99
C ALA A 66 -1.19 7.77 -2.88
N GLY A 67 -0.77 7.23 -4.02
CA GLY A 67 -0.13 5.92 -4.12
C GLY A 67 -0.94 4.86 -4.87
N PRO A 68 -0.34 3.67 -5.10
CA PRO A 68 0.94 3.22 -4.54
C PRO A 68 2.15 4.05 -5.00
N ILE A 69 3.05 4.40 -4.06
CA ILE A 69 4.34 5.07 -4.33
C ILE A 69 5.45 4.07 -4.02
N GLU A 70 6.36 3.84 -4.95
CA GLU A 70 7.53 2.96 -4.75
C GLU A 70 8.64 3.70 -4.00
N ASP A 71 9.10 3.15 -2.88
CA ASP A 71 10.23 3.65 -2.08
C ASP A 71 11.18 2.49 -1.69
N GLY A 72 12.22 2.29 -2.49
CA GLY A 72 13.26 1.29 -2.22
C GLY A 72 12.71 -0.13 -2.05
N GLY A 73 11.77 -0.54 -2.92
CA GLY A 73 11.11 -1.85 -2.88
C GLY A 73 9.98 -1.96 -1.85
N ARG A 74 9.52 -0.84 -1.31
CA ARG A 74 8.39 -0.74 -0.38
C ARG A 74 7.31 0.13 -1.01
N VAL A 75 6.04 -0.14 -0.69
CA VAL A 75 4.93 0.67 -1.17
C VAL A 75 4.51 1.66 -0.09
N ILE A 76 4.36 2.92 -0.45
CA ILE A 76 3.87 3.99 0.43
C ILE A 76 2.50 4.46 -0.06
N TYR A 77 1.59 4.70 0.89
CA TYR A 77 0.32 5.36 0.70
C TYR A 77 0.25 6.61 1.57
N CYS A 78 -0.22 7.70 0.99
CA CYS A 78 -0.31 8.98 1.65
C CYS A 78 -1.75 9.40 1.77
N VAL A 79 -2.26 9.51 2.99
CA VAL A 79 -3.65 9.87 3.26
C VAL A 79 -3.69 11.30 3.74
N SER A 80 -4.64 12.09 3.21
CA SER A 80 -4.94 13.43 3.69
C SER A 80 -6.45 13.66 3.73
N GLY A 81 -6.92 14.51 4.65
CA GLY A 81 -8.35 14.83 4.77
C GLY A 81 -8.58 16.32 4.99
N ARG A 82 -9.82 16.80 4.83
CA ARG A 82 -10.29 17.98 5.56
C ARG A 82 -11.05 17.49 6.78
N MET A 83 -10.62 17.93 7.95
CA MET A 83 -11.15 17.51 9.23
C MET A 83 -11.74 18.72 9.94
N TYR A 84 -13.00 18.62 10.36
CA TYR A 84 -13.72 19.67 11.08
C TYR A 84 -14.13 19.18 12.48
N GLY A 85 -14.27 20.11 13.42
CA GLY A 85 -14.83 19.86 14.75
C GLY A 85 -13.84 20.06 15.90
N ARG A 86 -12.54 19.87 15.66
CA ARG A 86 -11.47 20.10 16.66
C ARG A 86 -11.07 21.56 16.79
N THR A 87 -10.94 22.26 15.67
CA THR A 87 -10.65 23.70 15.64
C THR A 87 -11.88 24.47 15.16
N PHE A 88 -12.29 25.50 15.90
CA PHE A 88 -13.44 26.32 15.54
C PHE A 88 -13.21 27.06 14.21
N GLY A 89 -14.12 26.86 13.25
CA GLY A 89 -14.25 27.68 12.05
C GLY A 89 -13.21 27.46 10.94
N LYS A 90 -12.22 26.57 11.11
CA LYS A 90 -11.25 26.23 10.05
C LYS A 90 -11.04 24.73 9.93
N PRO A 91 -11.08 24.15 8.71
CA PRO A 91 -10.71 22.76 8.51
C PRO A 91 -9.23 22.54 8.80
N GLU A 92 -8.95 21.53 9.61
CA GLU A 92 -7.61 20.96 9.72
C GLU A 92 -7.35 20.07 8.49
N ARG A 93 -6.09 19.98 8.07
CA ARG A 93 -5.69 19.18 6.90
C ARG A 93 -4.67 18.12 7.31
N PRO A 94 -5.07 17.12 8.11
CA PRO A 94 -4.15 16.10 8.58
C PRO A 94 -3.62 15.27 7.42
N LYS A 95 -2.43 14.73 7.62
CA LYS A 95 -1.71 13.91 6.65
C LYS A 95 -1.00 12.78 7.38
N VAL A 96 -0.99 11.59 6.81
CA VAL A 96 -0.22 10.45 7.31
C VAL A 96 0.37 9.67 6.15
N ALA A 97 1.63 9.27 6.30
CA ALA A 97 2.32 8.35 5.42
C ALA A 97 2.26 6.93 5.99
N LEU A 98 1.88 5.97 5.14
CA LEU A 98 1.72 4.57 5.51
C LEU A 98 2.57 3.70 4.59
N ARG A 99 3.44 2.88 5.17
CA ARG A 99 4.19 1.84 4.44
C ARG A 99 3.40 0.53 4.43
N TYR A 100 3.25 -0.03 3.25
CA TYR A 100 2.72 -1.38 3.01
C TYR A 100 3.84 -2.31 2.56
N ALA A 101 4.11 -3.34 3.37
CA ALA A 101 5.10 -4.37 3.06
C ALA A 101 4.69 -5.69 3.72
N SER A 102 4.86 -6.82 3.02
CA SER A 102 4.56 -8.15 3.53
C SER A 102 3.15 -8.26 4.16
N ASP A 103 2.15 -7.70 3.47
CA ASP A 103 0.75 -7.61 3.92
C ASP A 103 0.53 -6.86 5.25
N ARG A 104 1.49 -6.02 5.67
CA ARG A 104 1.40 -5.18 6.87
C ARG A 104 1.43 -3.71 6.51
N LEU A 105 0.56 -2.93 7.17
CA LEU A 105 0.59 -1.47 7.17
C LEU A 105 1.33 -0.97 8.42
N THR A 106 2.21 0.00 8.23
CA THR A 106 2.94 0.68 9.30
C THR A 106 2.91 2.19 9.05
N VAL A 107 2.79 2.98 10.10
CA VAL A 107 2.83 4.45 10.02
C VAL A 107 4.27 4.88 9.86
N LEU A 108 4.50 5.92 9.06
CA LEU A 108 5.79 6.60 8.94
C LEU A 108 5.68 7.96 9.61
N ASP A 109 6.68 8.32 10.40
CA ASP A 109 6.75 9.63 11.06
C ASP A 109 7.05 10.76 10.07
N ASP A 110 7.67 10.44 8.93
CA ASP A 110 8.03 11.38 7.89
C ASP A 110 6.92 11.46 6.82
N ASP A 111 6.20 12.58 6.80
CA ASP A 111 5.18 12.88 5.81
C ASP A 111 5.71 13.66 4.59
N GLU A 112 7.00 14.02 4.54
CA GLU A 112 7.63 14.66 3.38
C GLU A 112 7.58 13.74 2.17
N VAL A 113 7.65 12.42 2.39
CA VAL A 113 7.49 11.36 1.37
C VAL A 113 6.19 11.46 0.58
N CYS A 114 5.22 12.23 1.07
CA CYS A 114 3.92 12.41 0.45
C CYS A 114 3.79 13.70 -0.38
N THR A 115 4.86 14.50 -0.46
CA THR A 115 4.87 15.76 -1.21
C THR A 115 5.02 15.50 -2.71
N GLY A 116 4.34 16.29 -3.55
CA GLY A 116 4.46 16.21 -5.01
C GLY A 116 3.74 15.02 -5.67
N HIS A 117 3.15 14.10 -4.90
CA HIS A 117 2.42 12.96 -5.46
C HIS A 117 1.00 13.30 -5.89
N ARG A 118 0.56 12.71 -7.01
CA ARG A 118 -0.82 12.86 -7.49
C ARG A 118 -1.79 12.16 -6.54
N THR A 119 -2.81 12.89 -6.11
CA THR A 119 -3.82 12.39 -5.18
C THR A 119 -5.16 12.15 -5.88
N ARG A 120 -5.88 11.13 -5.44
CA ARG A 120 -7.26 10.81 -5.88
C ARG A 120 -8.23 10.86 -4.69
N PRO A 121 -9.55 11.00 -4.92
CA PRO A 121 -10.54 10.90 -3.86
C PRO A 121 -10.42 9.60 -3.07
N PHE A 122 -10.68 9.67 -1.76
CA PHE A 122 -10.60 8.55 -0.84
C PHE A 122 -11.87 8.45 0.02
N PRO A 123 -13.01 8.04 -0.59
CA PRO A 123 -14.30 8.00 0.07
C PRO A 123 -14.37 7.00 1.22
N GLU A 124 -13.49 6.00 1.27
CA GLU A 124 -13.41 5.02 2.36
C GLU A 124 -13.12 5.70 3.71
N LEU A 125 -12.28 6.74 3.72
CA LEU A 125 -12.00 7.50 4.92
C LEU A 125 -13.19 8.35 5.36
N ASP A 126 -13.83 9.04 4.42
CA ASP A 126 -15.02 9.86 4.69
C ASP A 126 -16.18 8.98 5.20
N ALA A 127 -16.39 7.81 4.58
CA ALA A 127 -17.45 6.89 4.97
C ALA A 127 -17.21 6.27 6.35
N LEU A 128 -15.96 5.97 6.70
CA LEU A 128 -15.62 5.34 7.98
C LEU A 128 -15.55 6.38 9.12
N GLY A 129 -14.95 7.54 8.88
CA GLY A 129 -14.76 8.59 9.87
C GLY A 129 -16.02 9.37 10.23
N ASN A 130 -17.06 9.31 9.39
CA ASN A 130 -18.33 9.98 9.62
C ASN A 130 -19.45 9.06 10.10
N LYS A 131 -19.17 7.79 10.43
CA LYS A 131 -20.19 6.92 11.03
C LYS A 131 -20.71 7.54 12.33
N PRO A 132 -22.03 7.44 12.60
CA PRO A 132 -22.64 7.93 13.81
C PRO A 132 -22.13 7.19 15.05
#